data_AF-I0WLZ1-F1
#
_entry.id   AF-I0WLZ1-F1
#
_cell.length_a   1.000
_cell.length_b   1.000
_cell.length_c   1.000
_cell.angle_alpha   90.00
_cell.angle_beta   90.00
_cell.angle_gamma   90.00
#
_symmetry.space_group_name_H-M   'P 1'
#
loop_
_entity.id
_entity.type
_entity.pdbx_description
1 polymer ?
#
loop_
_entity_poly.entity_id
_entity_poly.type
_entity_poly.pdbx_seq_one_letter_code
_entity_poly.pdbx_strand_id
1 'polypeptide(L)'
;MTDPVIAEIEHNTFPLVSVPKGTFVVWRNKDSVVHSAEMNPDAEPYFTAGALHPGEDSTPVYFGTPGTYDYVCRYHHGMRGRITVTDDGEPNVTTGHPGHHDGHMTHYHGFVTGGQSASRLFMSHTPVMADARHRFQVILQGSIVEPEHVRAYEEARKGEFGCARWQVFHAHQDMEKIGLGEVSLLPKSAITYSPDGVREIDVPGLPTFETPVRIDRVLHFHRFEPEDKYPSDGLTYILYGDAKEVFMDHHITRAPNFHSVVKLGSPPSFWKGEGTMNITIPSKRIQEVSKQLPRVAYLDNAFHLAWLPPAGLTKPADPLIRRDESAPVYEVQLGDGSPGEIEIGAFLHFDVRLLNGGVFLPNED
;
A
#
# COMPACT_ATOMS: atom_id res chain seq x y z
N MET A 1 -10.13 17.45 -34.18
CA MET A 1 -10.36 16.61 -32.99
C MET A 1 -11.36 17.36 -32.16
N THR A 2 -12.47 16.71 -31.79
CA THR A 2 -13.42 17.24 -30.80
C THR A 2 -12.73 17.25 -29.44
N ASP A 3 -12.94 18.31 -28.66
CA ASP A 3 -12.43 18.38 -27.30
C ASP A 3 -13.02 17.23 -26.47
N PRO A 4 -12.25 16.64 -25.54
CA PRO A 4 -12.75 15.56 -24.72
C PRO A 4 -13.91 16.03 -23.83
N VAL A 5 -14.88 15.14 -23.64
CA VAL A 5 -16.00 15.31 -22.71
C VAL A 5 -15.49 15.03 -21.30
N ILE A 6 -15.73 15.95 -20.36
CA ILE A 6 -15.28 15.81 -18.98
C ILE A 6 -16.39 15.22 -18.12
N ALA A 7 -16.13 14.09 -17.48
CA ALA A 7 -16.95 13.43 -16.49
C ALA A 7 -16.42 13.77 -15.08
N GLU A 8 -17.07 14.71 -14.41
CA GLU A 8 -16.66 15.16 -13.08
C GLU A 8 -17.17 14.22 -11.99
N ILE A 9 -16.25 13.71 -11.16
CA ILE A 9 -16.52 12.87 -10.01
C ILE A 9 -16.67 13.78 -8.79
N GLU A 10 -17.85 13.77 -8.19
CA GLU A 10 -18.20 14.53 -6.98
C GLU A 10 -19.09 13.69 -6.07
N HIS A 11 -18.94 13.85 -4.76
CA HIS A 11 -19.74 13.17 -3.74
C HIS A 11 -19.74 11.63 -3.88
N ASN A 12 -18.56 11.05 -4.15
CA ASN A 12 -18.39 9.61 -4.39
C ASN A 12 -19.34 9.04 -5.46
N THR A 13 -19.68 9.84 -6.46
CA THR A 13 -20.64 9.49 -7.51
C THR A 13 -20.07 9.82 -8.89
N PHE A 14 -20.31 8.93 -9.87
CA PHE A 14 -20.02 9.23 -11.27
C PHE A 14 -21.19 9.96 -11.94
N PRO A 15 -20.93 10.87 -12.89
CA PRO A 15 -22.00 11.48 -13.66
C PRO A 15 -22.56 10.47 -14.68
N LEU A 16 -23.78 10.71 -15.11
CA LEU A 16 -24.36 10.03 -16.28
C LEU A 16 -23.75 10.65 -17.53
N VAL A 17 -23.13 9.83 -18.38
CA VAL A 17 -22.46 10.29 -19.59
C VAL A 17 -23.06 9.59 -20.81
N SER A 18 -23.53 10.39 -21.77
CA SER A 18 -23.91 9.92 -23.10
C SER A 18 -23.17 10.72 -24.16
N VAL A 19 -22.51 10.05 -25.10
CA VAL A 19 -21.65 10.68 -26.11
C VAL A 19 -21.84 10.02 -27.48
N PRO A 20 -21.66 10.74 -28.60
CA PRO A 20 -21.60 10.11 -29.91
C PRO A 20 -20.33 9.25 -30.03
N LYS A 21 -20.35 8.25 -30.91
CA LYS A 21 -19.16 7.48 -31.26
C LYS A 21 -18.05 8.39 -31.77
N GLY A 22 -16.81 8.03 -31.48
CA GLY A 22 -15.63 8.83 -31.81
C GLY A 22 -15.25 9.84 -30.74
N THR A 23 -15.94 9.85 -29.59
CA THR A 23 -15.70 10.82 -28.52
C THR A 23 -14.63 10.33 -27.54
N PHE A 24 -13.80 11.26 -27.05
CA PHE A 24 -12.94 11.02 -25.90
C PHE A 24 -13.64 11.48 -24.62
N VAL A 25 -13.57 10.69 -23.56
CA VAL A 25 -14.06 11.04 -22.22
C VAL A 25 -12.88 11.11 -21.23
N VAL A 26 -12.84 12.15 -20.40
CA VAL A 26 -11.87 12.36 -19.33
C VAL A 26 -12.62 12.39 -18.01
N TRP A 27 -12.18 11.65 -17.00
CA TRP A 27 -12.72 11.76 -15.65
C TRP A 27 -11.92 12.77 -14.85
N ARG A 28 -12.60 13.70 -14.19
CA ARG A 28 -11.97 14.69 -13.30
C ARG A 28 -12.39 14.41 -11.87
N ASN A 29 -11.43 14.19 -10.99
CA ASN A 29 -11.72 14.03 -9.57
C ASN A 29 -11.85 15.39 -8.88
N LYS A 30 -13.04 15.75 -8.42
CA LYS A 30 -13.29 16.96 -7.62
C LYS A 30 -13.51 16.69 -6.14
N ASP A 31 -13.54 15.43 -5.73
CA ASP A 31 -13.59 15.06 -4.33
C ASP A 31 -12.22 15.19 -3.66
N SER A 32 -12.21 15.16 -2.33
CA SER A 32 -10.99 15.16 -1.52
C SER A 32 -10.40 13.76 -1.28
N VAL A 33 -10.97 12.72 -1.91
CA VAL A 33 -10.52 11.32 -1.82
C VAL A 33 -10.14 10.79 -3.20
N VAL A 34 -9.29 9.77 -3.27
CA VAL A 34 -8.86 9.19 -4.56
C VAL A 34 -9.99 8.40 -5.22
N HIS A 35 -10.14 8.54 -6.53
CA HIS A 35 -11.11 7.80 -7.33
C HIS A 35 -10.46 7.07 -8.49
N SER A 36 -11.20 6.17 -9.14
CA SER A 36 -10.84 5.63 -10.45
C SER A 36 -12.10 5.42 -11.28
N ALA A 37 -11.95 5.12 -12.57
CA ALA A 37 -13.05 4.69 -13.44
C ALA A 37 -12.59 3.51 -14.30
N GLU A 38 -13.09 2.31 -14.01
CA GLU A 38 -12.53 1.06 -14.54
C GLU A 38 -13.61 0.06 -14.90
N MET A 39 -13.49 -0.56 -16.07
CA MET A 39 -14.32 -1.72 -16.42
C MET A 39 -13.81 -2.98 -15.72
N ASN A 40 -14.65 -4.00 -15.66
CA ASN A 40 -14.18 -5.34 -15.32
C ASN A 40 -13.05 -5.73 -16.32
N PRO A 41 -11.88 -6.20 -15.86
CA PRO A 41 -10.79 -6.64 -16.74
C PRO A 41 -11.19 -7.65 -17.84
N ASP A 42 -12.21 -8.46 -17.58
CA ASP A 42 -12.72 -9.46 -18.54
C ASP A 42 -13.76 -8.88 -19.54
N ALA A 43 -14.12 -7.59 -19.42
CA ALA A 43 -15.07 -6.95 -20.33
C ALA A 43 -14.40 -6.54 -21.65
N GLU A 44 -15.07 -6.78 -22.77
CA GLU A 44 -14.63 -6.32 -24.09
C GLU A 44 -15.58 -5.25 -24.67
N PRO A 45 -15.07 -4.07 -25.07
CA PRO A 45 -13.71 -3.57 -24.87
C PRO A 45 -13.45 -3.16 -23.43
N TYR A 46 -12.21 -3.32 -22.97
CA TYR A 46 -11.75 -2.90 -21.65
C TYR A 46 -11.26 -1.44 -21.66
N PHE A 47 -11.48 -0.71 -20.55
CA PHE A 47 -10.73 0.51 -20.25
C PHE A 47 -10.45 0.65 -18.75
N THR A 48 -9.41 1.42 -18.43
CA THR A 48 -9.12 1.93 -17.09
C THR A 48 -8.62 3.37 -17.17
N ALA A 49 -9.21 4.25 -16.36
CA ALA A 49 -8.77 5.63 -16.19
C ALA A 49 -7.62 5.76 -15.17
N GLY A 50 -7.23 4.65 -14.51
CA GLY A 50 -6.22 4.68 -13.46
C GLY A 50 -6.71 5.34 -12.16
N ALA A 51 -5.79 5.50 -11.21
CA ALA A 51 -6.01 6.27 -10.00
C ALA A 51 -6.05 7.77 -10.32
N LEU A 52 -7.00 8.49 -9.73
CA LEU A 52 -7.20 9.93 -9.86
C LEU A 52 -7.16 10.55 -8.47
N HIS A 53 -6.07 11.23 -8.12
CA HIS A 53 -5.97 11.97 -6.87
C HIS A 53 -6.88 13.22 -6.88
N PRO A 54 -7.18 13.83 -5.73
CA PRO A 54 -7.98 15.06 -5.66
C PRO A 54 -7.48 16.14 -6.63
N GLY A 55 -8.36 16.61 -7.51
CA GLY A 55 -8.06 17.63 -8.52
C GLY A 55 -7.39 17.10 -9.80
N GLU A 56 -7.14 15.80 -9.93
CA GLU A 56 -6.55 15.21 -11.12
C GLU A 56 -7.57 14.89 -12.21
N ASP A 57 -7.08 14.95 -13.46
CA ASP A 57 -7.78 14.51 -14.65
C ASP A 57 -7.19 13.18 -15.13
N SER A 58 -8.07 12.29 -15.58
CA SER A 58 -7.65 11.06 -16.23
C SER A 58 -7.06 11.35 -17.61
N THR A 59 -6.35 10.36 -18.12
CA THR A 59 -6.07 10.29 -19.54
C THR A 59 -7.37 10.13 -20.32
N PRO A 60 -7.54 10.73 -21.52
CA PRO A 60 -8.76 10.58 -22.31
C PRO A 60 -8.96 9.12 -22.77
N VAL A 61 -10.19 8.61 -22.61
CA VAL A 61 -10.61 7.27 -23.08
C VAL A 61 -11.50 7.43 -24.30
N TYR A 62 -11.19 6.71 -25.38
CA TYR A 62 -11.87 6.79 -26.68
C TYR A 62 -13.08 5.85 -26.76
N PHE A 63 -14.24 6.37 -27.11
CA PHE A 63 -15.47 5.61 -27.27
C PHE A 63 -15.88 5.55 -28.74
N GLY A 64 -15.34 4.57 -29.47
CA GLY A 64 -15.51 4.43 -30.92
C GLY A 64 -16.71 3.60 -31.38
N THR A 65 -17.30 2.81 -30.49
CA THR A 65 -18.37 1.85 -30.84
C THR A 65 -19.64 2.22 -30.08
N PRO A 66 -20.80 2.33 -30.75
CA PRO A 66 -22.08 2.50 -30.06
C PRO A 66 -22.37 1.34 -29.10
N GLY A 67 -22.93 1.66 -27.94
CA GLY A 67 -23.20 0.67 -26.89
C GLY A 67 -23.17 1.26 -25.49
N THR A 68 -23.29 0.39 -24.49
CA THR A 68 -23.22 0.77 -23.07
C THR A 68 -22.01 0.16 -22.40
N TYR A 69 -21.27 0.96 -21.66
CA TYR A 69 -20.03 0.57 -20.97
C TYR A 69 -20.20 0.79 -19.48
N ASP A 70 -20.35 -0.29 -18.72
CA ASP A 70 -20.45 -0.25 -17.26
C ASP A 70 -19.05 -0.27 -16.63
N TYR A 71 -18.84 0.58 -15.63
CA TYR A 71 -17.57 0.72 -14.93
C TYR A 71 -17.76 1.01 -13.44
N VAL A 72 -16.69 0.85 -12.67
CA VAL A 72 -16.66 1.01 -11.22
C VAL A 72 -15.49 1.86 -10.77
N CYS A 73 -15.56 2.38 -9.53
CA CYS A 73 -14.39 2.90 -8.82
C CYS A 73 -13.77 1.76 -8.00
N ARG A 74 -12.46 1.53 -8.13
CA ARG A 74 -11.77 0.47 -7.37
C ARG A 74 -11.69 0.78 -5.87
N TYR A 75 -11.76 2.05 -5.49
CA TYR A 75 -11.56 2.51 -4.11
C TYR A 75 -12.85 2.52 -3.29
N HIS A 76 -14.00 2.69 -3.95
CA HIS A 76 -15.28 2.93 -3.29
C HIS A 76 -16.31 1.90 -3.73
N HIS A 77 -16.58 0.94 -2.84
CA HIS A 77 -17.56 -0.10 -3.08
C HIS A 77 -18.95 0.50 -3.34
N GLY A 78 -19.63 0.01 -4.38
CA GLY A 78 -20.95 0.50 -4.80
C GLY A 78 -20.94 1.70 -5.75
N MET A 79 -19.79 2.36 -5.94
CA MET A 79 -19.66 3.45 -6.89
C MET A 79 -19.58 2.90 -8.33
N ARG A 80 -20.69 3.01 -9.06
CA ARG A 80 -20.92 2.44 -10.40
C ARG A 80 -21.31 3.52 -11.39
N GLY A 81 -20.76 3.43 -12.59
CA GLY A 81 -21.05 4.35 -13.68
C GLY A 81 -21.38 3.60 -14.97
N ARG A 82 -22.00 4.32 -15.91
CA ARG A 82 -22.30 3.84 -17.26
C ARG A 82 -22.03 4.94 -18.27
N ILE A 83 -21.26 4.63 -19.31
CA ILE A 83 -21.16 5.45 -20.52
C ILE A 83 -22.13 4.90 -21.56
N THR A 84 -22.95 5.75 -22.16
CA THR A 84 -23.81 5.38 -23.31
C THR A 84 -23.29 6.05 -24.58
N VAL A 85 -22.82 5.23 -25.52
CA VAL A 85 -22.27 5.69 -26.80
C VAL A 85 -23.34 5.54 -27.88
N THR A 86 -23.71 6.64 -28.54
CA THR A 86 -24.72 6.68 -29.60
C THR A 86 -24.08 6.79 -30.99
N ASP A 87 -24.82 6.44 -32.04
CA ASP A 87 -24.33 6.62 -33.41
C ASP A 87 -24.20 8.09 -33.81
N ASP A 88 -25.11 8.95 -33.33
CA ASP A 88 -25.17 10.39 -33.54
C ASP A 88 -25.73 11.10 -32.29
N GLY A 89 -25.41 12.38 -32.08
CA GLY A 89 -25.93 13.20 -30.98
C GLY A 89 -24.88 14.15 -30.37
N GLU A 90 -25.33 15.16 -29.61
CA GLU A 90 -24.43 15.99 -28.81
C GLU A 90 -24.09 15.28 -27.49
N PRO A 91 -22.86 15.44 -26.96
CA PRO A 91 -22.52 14.96 -25.64
C PRO A 91 -23.49 15.48 -24.59
N ASN A 92 -23.98 14.59 -23.73
CA ASN A 92 -24.78 14.94 -22.58
C ASN A 92 -24.15 14.33 -21.32
N VAL A 93 -23.64 15.19 -20.45
CA VAL A 93 -23.16 14.82 -19.12
C VAL A 93 -24.12 15.43 -18.11
N THR A 94 -24.78 14.58 -17.34
CA THR A 94 -25.67 15.02 -16.27
C THR A 94 -25.16 14.49 -14.93
N THR A 95 -25.21 15.34 -13.91
CA THR A 95 -24.95 14.95 -12.53
C THR A 95 -26.11 14.07 -12.04
N GLY A 96 -26.03 12.77 -12.31
CA GLY A 96 -27.02 11.80 -11.85
C GLY A 96 -26.64 11.24 -10.49
N HIS A 97 -27.57 11.27 -9.54
CA HIS A 97 -27.46 10.56 -8.27
C HIS A 97 -28.21 9.21 -8.35
N PRO A 98 -27.54 8.06 -8.45
CA PRO A 98 -28.07 6.79 -7.98
C PRO A 98 -27.77 6.64 -6.49
N GLY A 99 -28.75 6.13 -5.74
CA GLY A 99 -28.82 6.18 -4.28
C GLY A 99 -27.68 5.52 -3.51
N HIS A 100 -27.38 6.15 -2.38
CA HIS A 100 -26.50 5.69 -1.31
C HIS A 100 -26.78 4.24 -0.90
N HIS A 101 -25.74 3.42 -0.92
CA HIS A 101 -25.64 2.27 -0.04
C HIS A 101 -24.38 2.44 0.80
N ASP A 102 -24.58 2.78 2.08
CA ASP A 102 -23.55 2.72 3.12
C ASP A 102 -23.21 1.25 3.39
N GLY A 103 -22.33 0.70 2.55
CA GLY A 103 -21.65 -0.55 2.83
C GLY A 103 -20.48 -0.29 3.77
N HIS A 104 -20.71 -0.35 5.09
CA HIS A 104 -19.62 -0.46 6.05
C HIS A 104 -18.91 -1.81 5.83
N MET A 105 -17.84 -1.79 5.05
CA MET A 105 -17.01 -2.96 4.79
C MET A 105 -16.23 -3.37 6.05
N THR A 106 -16.14 -4.68 6.29
CA THR A 106 -15.24 -5.27 7.27
C THR A 106 -13.81 -4.94 6.85
N HIS A 107 -13.16 -4.11 7.65
CA HIS A 107 -11.87 -3.53 7.34
C HIS A 107 -10.77 -4.30 8.11
N TYR A 108 -9.67 -4.69 7.46
CA TYR A 108 -8.60 -5.49 8.07
C TYR A 108 -7.27 -4.74 8.07
N HIS A 109 -6.47 -4.96 9.12
CA HIS A 109 -5.11 -4.43 9.21
C HIS A 109 -4.11 -5.57 9.21
N GLY A 110 -3.13 -5.45 8.31
CA GLY A 110 -1.99 -6.34 8.22
C GLY A 110 -0.78 -5.78 8.96
N PHE A 111 -0.03 -6.66 9.61
CA PHE A 111 1.25 -6.33 10.23
C PHE A 111 2.31 -7.32 9.79
N VAL A 112 3.39 -6.83 9.18
CA VAL A 112 4.59 -7.63 8.93
C VAL A 112 5.23 -7.95 10.28
N THR A 113 5.35 -9.24 10.59
CA THR A 113 5.69 -9.72 11.93
C THR A 113 7.08 -10.35 11.98
N GLY A 114 7.97 -9.71 12.73
CA GLY A 114 9.24 -10.26 13.19
C GLY A 114 9.16 -10.85 14.60
N GLY A 115 10.27 -11.43 15.06
CA GLY A 115 10.43 -11.99 16.40
C GLY A 115 10.29 -13.50 16.43
N GLN A 116 11.31 -14.19 16.94
CA GLN A 116 11.30 -15.66 17.08
C GLN A 116 10.48 -16.14 18.28
N SER A 117 10.34 -15.31 19.33
CA SER A 117 9.51 -15.67 20.49
C SER A 117 8.09 -15.15 20.35
N ALA A 118 7.13 -16.01 20.65
CA ALA A 118 5.72 -15.63 20.73
C ALA A 118 5.45 -14.62 21.86
N SER A 119 6.37 -14.48 22.82
CA SER A 119 6.29 -13.50 23.91
C SER A 119 6.78 -12.10 23.53
N ARG A 120 7.40 -11.96 22.35
CA ARG A 120 7.97 -10.70 21.87
C ARG A 120 7.97 -10.64 20.35
N LEU A 121 6.79 -10.35 19.81
CA LEU A 121 6.56 -10.04 18.41
C LEU A 121 6.91 -8.58 18.13
N PHE A 122 7.42 -8.32 16.93
CA PHE A 122 7.61 -6.96 16.40
C PHE A 122 6.79 -6.80 15.12
N MET A 123 5.78 -5.94 15.17
CA MET A 123 4.71 -5.88 14.18
C MET A 123 4.70 -4.50 13.52
N SER A 124 5.11 -4.41 12.26
CA SER A 124 5.00 -3.17 11.46
C SER A 124 3.73 -3.22 10.62
N HIS A 125 2.84 -2.24 10.80
CA HIS A 125 1.60 -2.08 10.05
C HIS A 125 1.89 -1.98 8.55
N THR A 126 1.02 -2.53 7.70
CA THR A 126 1.07 -2.34 6.23
C THR A 126 0.12 -1.22 5.81
N PRO A 127 0.59 0.05 5.78
CA PRO A 127 -0.29 1.19 5.53
C PRO A 127 -0.73 1.32 4.07
N VAL A 128 -1.80 2.09 3.87
CA VAL A 128 -2.40 2.40 2.57
C VAL A 128 -2.53 3.91 2.46
N MET A 129 -1.95 4.51 1.42
CA MET A 129 -1.95 5.96 1.23
C MET A 129 -3.32 6.49 0.77
N ALA A 130 -4.05 5.66 0.01
CA ALA A 130 -5.34 6.00 -0.60
C ALA A 130 -6.49 6.22 0.41
N ASP A 131 -6.40 5.67 1.62
CA ASP A 131 -7.45 5.78 2.65
C ASP A 131 -6.90 6.52 3.88
N ALA A 132 -7.53 7.63 4.26
CA ALA A 132 -7.11 8.43 5.41
C ALA A 132 -7.06 7.66 6.73
N ARG A 133 -7.88 6.63 6.89
CA ARG A 133 -7.90 5.76 8.08
C ARG A 133 -6.64 4.88 8.19
N HIS A 134 -5.84 4.81 7.12
CA HIS A 134 -4.62 4.02 7.02
C HIS A 134 -3.35 4.83 6.91
N ARG A 135 -3.45 6.17 6.97
CA ARG A 135 -2.30 7.06 6.88
C ARG A 135 -1.53 7.16 8.19
N PHE A 136 -1.28 6.00 8.79
CA PHE A 136 -0.54 5.83 10.02
C PHE A 136 0.51 4.74 9.83
N GLN A 137 1.77 5.10 10.07
CA GLN A 137 2.84 4.15 10.27
C GLN A 137 2.88 3.78 11.75
N VAL A 138 2.61 2.51 12.04
CA VAL A 138 2.50 1.98 13.40
C VAL A 138 3.45 0.80 13.54
N ILE A 139 4.32 0.83 14.56
CA ILE A 139 5.17 -0.30 14.93
C ILE A 139 4.82 -0.69 16.36
N LEU A 140 4.48 -1.95 16.56
CA LEU A 140 4.04 -2.50 17.83
C LEU A 140 5.01 -3.57 18.32
N GLN A 141 5.16 -3.65 19.63
CA GLN A 141 5.61 -4.86 20.30
C GLN A 141 4.37 -5.59 20.86
N GLY A 142 4.28 -6.89 20.63
CA GLY A 142 3.17 -7.69 21.14
C GLY A 142 3.55 -9.10 21.55
N SER A 143 2.56 -9.84 22.03
CA SER A 143 2.74 -11.22 22.49
C SER A 143 1.48 -12.05 22.23
N ILE A 144 1.66 -13.32 21.84
CA ILE A 144 0.56 -14.28 21.71
C ILE A 144 0.06 -14.64 23.12
N VAL A 145 -1.25 -14.63 23.30
CA VAL A 145 -1.86 -14.77 24.65
C VAL A 145 -1.96 -16.23 25.09
N GLU A 146 -2.37 -17.13 24.18
CA GLU A 146 -2.74 -18.50 24.54
C GLU A 146 -1.53 -19.46 24.49
N PRO A 147 -1.28 -20.27 25.54
CA PRO A 147 -0.10 -21.15 25.61
C PRO A 147 0.03 -22.16 24.46
N GLU A 148 -1.07 -22.68 23.95
CA GLU A 148 -1.13 -23.56 22.77
C GLU A 148 -0.64 -22.85 21.52
N HIS A 149 -1.09 -21.62 21.28
CA HIS A 149 -0.68 -20.80 20.15
C HIS A 149 0.78 -20.35 20.29
N VAL A 150 1.23 -20.04 21.51
CA VAL A 150 2.65 -19.79 21.81
C VAL A 150 3.51 -20.97 21.39
N ARG A 151 3.15 -22.19 21.80
CA ARG A 151 3.89 -23.41 21.43
C ARG A 151 3.89 -23.64 19.93
N ALA A 152 2.74 -23.51 19.27
CA ALA A 152 2.62 -23.68 17.83
C ALA A 152 3.51 -22.69 17.06
N TYR A 153 3.47 -21.41 17.44
CA TYR A 153 4.29 -20.37 16.84
C TYR A 153 5.79 -20.63 17.03
N GLU A 154 6.24 -20.92 18.26
CA GLU A 154 7.66 -21.13 18.54
C GLU A 154 8.20 -22.42 17.91
N GLU A 155 7.37 -23.45 17.75
CA GLU A 155 7.75 -24.66 17.02
C GLU A 155 7.87 -24.38 15.51
N ALA A 156 6.90 -23.68 14.93
CA ALA A 156 6.95 -23.28 13.53
C ALA A 156 8.18 -22.41 13.22
N ARG A 157 8.53 -21.46 14.11
CA ARG A 157 9.73 -20.61 13.99
C ARG A 157 11.06 -21.38 14.08
N LYS A 158 11.09 -22.58 14.67
CA LYS A 158 12.28 -23.47 14.68
C LYS A 158 12.36 -24.37 13.44
N GLY A 159 11.22 -24.64 12.82
CA GLY A 159 11.10 -25.51 11.65
C GLY A 159 11.29 -24.79 10.32
N GLU A 160 10.63 -25.30 9.29
CA GLU A 160 10.71 -24.78 7.91
C GLU A 160 10.16 -23.35 7.75
N PHE A 161 9.35 -22.87 8.70
CA PHE A 161 8.72 -21.54 8.68
C PHE A 161 9.62 -20.42 9.27
N GLY A 162 10.90 -20.72 9.56
CA GLY A 162 11.85 -19.90 10.32
C GLY A 162 11.83 -18.36 10.14
N CYS A 163 12.77 -17.81 9.37
CA CYS A 163 12.99 -16.36 9.26
C CYS A 163 12.27 -15.69 8.08
N ALA A 164 11.43 -16.41 7.32
CA ALA A 164 10.70 -15.80 6.21
C ALA A 164 9.63 -14.81 6.71
N ARG A 165 8.84 -14.24 5.80
CA ARG A 165 7.81 -13.25 6.14
C ARG A 165 6.69 -13.93 6.91
N TRP A 166 6.33 -13.34 8.04
CA TRP A 166 5.11 -13.66 8.78
C TRP A 166 4.22 -12.43 8.80
N GLN A 167 2.92 -12.67 8.94
CA GLN A 167 1.96 -11.60 9.04
C GLN A 167 0.94 -11.89 10.14
N VAL A 168 0.58 -10.84 10.86
CA VAL A 168 -0.60 -10.83 11.72
C VAL A 168 -1.67 -10.00 11.02
N PHE A 169 -2.79 -10.61 10.71
CA PHE A 169 -4.00 -9.92 10.26
C PHE A 169 -5.00 -9.87 11.39
N HIS A 170 -5.64 -8.72 11.61
CA HIS A 170 -6.74 -8.63 12.56
C HIS A 170 -7.91 -7.83 11.96
N ALA A 171 -9.12 -8.15 12.44
CA ALA A 171 -10.35 -7.46 12.05
C ALA A 171 -10.40 -6.04 12.62
N HIS A 172 -11.22 -5.17 12.01
CA HIS A 172 -11.28 -3.73 12.21
C HIS A 172 -10.99 -3.26 13.65
N GLN A 173 -9.87 -2.54 13.81
CA GLN A 173 -9.58 -1.70 14.96
C GLN A 173 -9.17 -0.32 14.45
N ASP A 174 -9.43 0.70 15.23
CA ASP A 174 -9.00 2.06 14.92
C ASP A 174 -7.48 2.18 15.12
N MET A 175 -6.74 2.44 14.04
CA MET A 175 -5.27 2.58 14.08
C MET A 175 -4.81 3.77 14.90
N GLU A 176 -5.60 4.84 14.96
CA GLU A 176 -5.28 5.98 15.79
C GLU A 176 -5.36 5.58 17.26
N LYS A 177 -6.41 4.84 17.66
CA LYS A 177 -6.53 4.32 19.04
C LYS A 177 -5.45 3.32 19.40
N ILE A 178 -5.05 2.44 18.47
CA ILE A 178 -3.89 1.56 18.67
C ILE A 178 -2.63 2.41 18.87
N GLY A 179 -2.37 3.39 18.00
CA GLY A 179 -1.20 4.25 18.06
C GLY A 179 -1.12 5.11 19.32
N LEU A 180 -2.27 5.52 19.85
CA LEU A 180 -2.39 6.23 21.13
C LEU A 180 -2.31 5.31 22.36
N GLY A 181 -2.25 4.00 22.17
CA GLY A 181 -2.16 3.01 23.24
C GLY A 181 -3.48 2.73 23.97
N GLU A 182 -4.61 3.14 23.40
CA GLU A 182 -5.95 2.89 23.97
C GLU A 182 -6.41 1.44 23.77
N VAL A 183 -5.78 0.73 22.82
CA VAL A 183 -6.04 -0.67 22.51
C VAL A 183 -4.83 -1.49 22.92
N SER A 184 -5.04 -2.48 23.80
CA SER A 184 -3.99 -3.37 24.29
C SER A 184 -4.16 -4.82 23.86
N LEU A 185 -5.21 -5.15 23.10
CA LEU A 185 -5.54 -6.52 22.69
C LEU A 185 -6.15 -6.53 21.29
N LEU A 186 -5.59 -7.40 20.45
CA LEU A 186 -6.17 -7.85 19.19
C LEU A 186 -6.82 -9.21 19.46
N PRO A 187 -8.14 -9.28 19.69
CA PRO A 187 -8.78 -10.49 20.22
C PRO A 187 -8.92 -11.61 19.19
N LYS A 188 -8.88 -11.27 17.90
CA LYS A 188 -9.10 -12.19 16.78
C LYS A 188 -8.09 -11.88 15.69
N SER A 189 -6.97 -12.58 15.72
CA SER A 189 -5.94 -12.46 14.69
C SER A 189 -5.78 -13.75 13.91
N ALA A 190 -5.45 -13.62 12.63
CA ALA A 190 -4.88 -14.67 11.81
C ALA A 190 -3.37 -14.46 11.76
N ILE A 191 -2.60 -15.52 12.02
CA ILE A 191 -1.13 -15.48 11.94
C ILE A 191 -0.72 -16.39 10.79
N THR A 192 -0.26 -15.78 9.71
CA THR A 192 0.08 -16.48 8.47
C THR A 192 1.56 -16.35 8.14
N TYR A 193 2.02 -17.27 7.31
CA TYR A 193 3.38 -17.32 6.82
C TYR A 193 3.41 -17.16 5.30
N SER A 194 4.39 -16.41 4.78
CA SER A 194 4.60 -16.25 3.35
C SER A 194 6.06 -16.50 2.97
N PRO A 195 6.38 -17.65 2.33
CA PRO A 195 7.75 -18.00 1.95
C PRO A 195 8.27 -17.16 0.78
N ASP A 196 7.38 -16.78 -0.14
CA ASP A 196 7.70 -16.05 -1.38
C ASP A 196 7.17 -14.61 -1.37
N GLY A 197 6.54 -14.19 -0.28
CA GLY A 197 5.93 -12.87 -0.12
C GLY A 197 4.62 -12.68 -0.90
N VAL A 198 4.14 -13.70 -1.60
CA VAL A 198 2.94 -13.64 -2.46
C VAL A 198 1.82 -14.47 -1.88
N ARG A 199 2.08 -15.72 -1.47
CA ARG A 199 1.06 -16.61 -0.92
C ARG A 199 1.12 -16.61 0.60
N GLU A 200 -0.02 -16.34 1.24
CA GLU A 200 -0.20 -16.55 2.68
C GLU A 200 -0.59 -18.01 2.92
N ILE A 201 0.06 -18.63 3.90
CA ILE A 201 -0.10 -20.02 4.28
C ILE A 201 -0.50 -20.06 5.75
N ASP A 202 -1.57 -20.78 6.06
CA ASP A 202 -1.99 -21.03 7.43
C ASP A 202 -0.95 -21.88 8.17
N VAL A 203 -0.69 -21.54 9.42
CA VAL A 203 0.31 -22.22 10.25
C VAL A 203 -0.38 -23.26 11.13
N PRO A 204 0.03 -24.54 11.10
CA PRO A 204 -0.55 -25.57 11.95
C PRO A 204 -0.54 -25.18 13.43
N GLY A 205 -1.71 -25.24 14.07
CA GLY A 205 -1.88 -24.87 15.48
C GLY A 205 -2.08 -23.37 15.74
N LEU A 206 -2.20 -22.55 14.70
CA LEU A 206 -2.61 -21.13 14.79
C LEU A 206 -3.91 -20.92 13.99
N PRO A 207 -5.09 -21.05 14.62
CA PRO A 207 -6.37 -20.93 13.93
C PRO A 207 -6.62 -19.48 13.47
N THR A 208 -7.08 -19.35 12.22
CA THR A 208 -7.35 -18.10 11.53
C THR A 208 -8.46 -17.31 12.24
N PHE A 209 -8.17 -16.07 12.65
CA PHE A 209 -9.07 -15.19 13.42
C PHE A 209 -9.53 -15.73 14.79
N GLU A 210 -8.80 -16.70 15.34
CA GLU A 210 -9.02 -17.26 16.68
C GLU A 210 -7.76 -17.16 17.55
N THR A 211 -6.71 -16.49 17.07
CA THR A 211 -5.45 -16.32 17.83
C THR A 211 -5.38 -14.92 18.45
N PRO A 212 -5.59 -14.75 19.77
CA PRO A 212 -5.46 -13.44 20.43
C PRO A 212 -3.99 -12.99 20.56
N VAL A 213 -3.73 -11.72 20.22
CA VAL A 213 -2.42 -11.07 20.33
C VAL A 213 -2.54 -9.83 21.22
N ARG A 214 -1.79 -9.80 22.32
CA ARG A 214 -1.66 -8.63 23.19
C ARG A 214 -0.71 -7.62 22.57
N ILE A 215 -1.05 -6.33 22.68
CA ILE A 215 -0.16 -5.21 22.36
C ILE A 215 0.52 -4.82 23.66
N ASP A 216 1.83 -5.08 23.76
CA ASP A 216 2.61 -4.81 24.97
C ASP A 216 3.14 -3.37 24.96
N ARG A 217 3.55 -2.85 23.79
CA ARG A 217 4.03 -1.47 23.61
C ARG A 217 3.72 -0.96 22.21
N VAL A 218 3.37 0.32 22.10
CA VAL A 218 3.45 1.07 20.84
C VAL A 218 4.88 1.62 20.73
N LEU A 219 5.66 1.11 19.78
CA LEU A 219 7.06 1.50 19.57
C LEU A 219 7.19 2.73 18.69
N HIS A 220 6.29 2.87 17.71
CA HIS A 220 6.25 4.01 16.81
C HIS A 220 4.81 4.28 16.39
N PHE A 221 4.45 5.57 16.34
CA PHE A 221 3.18 6.05 15.80
C PHE A 221 3.43 7.36 15.07
N HIS A 222 3.18 7.36 13.76
CA HIS A 222 3.37 8.50 12.89
C HIS A 222 2.22 8.59 11.90
N ARG A 223 1.58 9.75 11.81
CA ARG A 223 0.62 10.07 10.75
C ARG A 223 1.35 10.76 9.61
N PHE A 224 1.11 10.33 8.38
CA PHE A 224 1.72 10.90 7.18
C PHE A 224 0.66 11.44 6.21
N GLU A 225 1.00 12.44 5.39
CA GLU A 225 0.09 12.98 4.37
C GLU A 225 0.70 12.88 2.95
N PRO A 226 -0.09 12.64 1.90
CA PRO A 226 0.43 12.43 0.55
C PRO A 226 1.26 13.60 -0.01
N GLU A 227 1.00 14.81 0.49
CA GLU A 227 1.58 16.07 0.01
C GLU A 227 2.70 16.61 0.93
N ASP A 228 3.18 15.83 1.90
CA ASP A 228 4.31 16.20 2.73
C ASP A 228 5.63 16.31 1.93
N LYS A 229 6.77 16.54 2.59
CA LYS A 229 8.08 16.65 1.93
C LYS A 229 8.88 15.37 2.09
N TYR A 230 9.60 14.97 1.04
CA TYR A 230 10.64 13.96 1.18
C TYR A 230 11.79 14.48 2.06
N PRO A 231 12.46 13.61 2.83
CA PRO A 231 13.72 13.95 3.48
C PRO A 231 14.79 14.34 2.44
N SER A 232 15.54 15.41 2.70
CA SER A 232 16.60 15.87 1.79
C SER A 232 17.89 15.04 1.86
N ASP A 233 18.13 14.40 3.01
CA ASP A 233 19.45 13.90 3.38
C ASP A 233 19.65 12.42 3.04
N GLY A 234 18.57 11.72 2.68
CA GLY A 234 18.59 10.32 2.25
C GLY A 234 17.30 9.58 2.57
N LEU A 235 17.26 8.27 2.34
CA LEU A 235 16.17 7.43 2.83
C LEU A 235 16.31 7.23 4.34
N THR A 236 15.30 7.66 5.09
CA THR A 236 15.22 7.43 6.53
C THR A 236 14.51 6.12 6.82
N TYR A 237 14.95 5.44 7.86
CA TYR A 237 14.36 4.21 8.37
C TYR A 237 14.26 4.25 9.89
N ILE A 238 13.29 3.51 10.43
CA ILE A 238 13.06 3.32 11.86
C ILE A 238 13.61 1.95 12.22
N LEU A 239 14.68 1.89 13.02
CA LEU A 239 15.14 0.67 13.67
C LEU A 239 14.25 0.37 14.87
N TYR A 240 13.94 -0.90 15.06
CA TYR A 240 13.18 -1.41 16.21
C TYR A 240 13.55 -2.85 16.48
N GLY A 241 13.36 -3.32 17.71
CA GLY A 241 13.74 -4.69 18.05
C GLY A 241 14.12 -4.86 19.51
N ASP A 242 14.98 -5.85 19.76
CA ASP A 242 15.61 -6.09 21.04
C ASP A 242 17.13 -6.33 20.91
N ALA A 243 17.76 -6.84 21.96
CA ALA A 243 19.20 -7.11 22.00
C ALA A 243 19.64 -8.27 21.07
N LYS A 244 18.70 -9.05 20.52
CA LYS A 244 18.98 -10.21 19.67
C LYS A 244 18.53 -9.97 18.24
N GLU A 245 17.34 -9.40 18.05
CA GLU A 245 16.73 -9.21 16.74
C GLU A 245 16.43 -7.75 16.51
N VAL A 246 16.95 -7.21 15.41
CA VAL A 246 16.71 -5.83 14.98
C VAL A 246 16.09 -5.83 13.60
N PHE A 247 15.04 -5.05 13.46
CA PHE A 247 14.28 -4.84 12.24
C PHE A 247 14.37 -3.38 11.85
N MET A 248 14.05 -3.11 10.60
CA MET A 248 14.10 -1.79 10.04
C MET A 248 12.90 -1.60 9.11
N ASP A 249 12.17 -0.51 9.30
CA ASP A 249 11.00 -0.12 8.51
C ASP A 249 11.29 1.23 7.83
N HIS A 250 11.00 1.35 6.53
CA HIS A 250 11.19 2.60 5.81
C HIS A 250 10.28 3.70 6.37
N HIS A 251 10.84 4.86 6.70
CA HIS A 251 10.04 5.98 7.20
C HIS A 251 9.18 6.58 6.07
N ILE A 252 7.87 6.32 6.13
CA ILE A 252 6.91 6.75 5.12
C ILE A 252 6.57 8.22 5.38
N THR A 253 6.79 9.07 4.38
CA THR A 253 6.62 10.53 4.49
C THR A 253 5.50 11.05 3.61
N ARG A 254 5.69 10.99 2.29
CA ARG A 254 4.71 11.46 1.29
C ARG A 254 4.52 10.46 0.17
N ALA A 255 3.51 10.67 -0.68
CA ALA A 255 3.37 9.96 -1.94
C ALA A 255 4.17 10.65 -3.08
N PRO A 256 4.65 9.90 -4.09
CA PRO A 256 4.73 8.43 -4.13
C PRO A 256 5.72 7.83 -3.11
N ASN A 257 5.51 6.59 -2.65
CA ASN A 257 6.39 5.93 -1.70
C ASN A 257 6.42 4.40 -1.86
N PHE A 258 7.15 3.70 -1.00
CA PHE A 258 7.16 2.24 -0.90
C PHE A 258 7.21 1.83 0.57
N HIS A 259 6.63 0.69 0.90
CA HIS A 259 6.78 0.09 2.22
C HIS A 259 7.86 -0.98 2.13
N SER A 260 8.85 -0.92 3.02
CA SER A 260 9.95 -1.88 3.09
C SER A 260 10.20 -2.23 4.56
N VAL A 261 10.19 -3.52 4.86
CA VAL A 261 10.52 -4.05 6.18
C VAL A 261 11.60 -5.10 6.00
N VAL A 262 12.69 -4.96 6.75
CA VAL A 262 13.85 -5.86 6.69
C VAL A 262 14.32 -6.25 8.09
N LYS A 263 14.99 -7.40 8.18
CA LYS A 263 15.71 -7.85 9.38
C LYS A 263 17.20 -7.61 9.16
N LEU A 264 17.87 -7.03 10.16
CA LEU A 264 19.33 -6.89 10.14
C LEU A 264 20.00 -8.23 10.43
N GLY A 265 21.18 -8.46 9.82
CA GLY A 265 21.95 -9.69 10.03
C GLY A 265 22.41 -9.86 11.48
N SER A 266 22.68 -8.73 12.16
CA SER A 266 22.95 -8.67 13.59
C SER A 266 22.58 -7.29 14.15
N PRO A 267 22.38 -7.15 15.48
CA PRO A 267 22.23 -5.84 16.09
C PRO A 267 23.48 -4.96 15.83
N PRO A 268 23.34 -3.76 15.25
CA PRO A 268 24.49 -2.91 14.97
C PRO A 268 25.10 -2.38 16.28
N SER A 269 26.38 -2.01 16.25
CA SER A 269 27.15 -1.63 17.46
C SER A 269 26.58 -0.45 18.24
N PHE A 270 25.83 0.44 17.56
CA PHE A 270 25.17 1.60 18.15
C PHE A 270 23.76 1.30 18.69
N TRP A 271 23.22 0.10 18.45
CA TRP A 271 21.89 -0.29 18.92
C TRP A 271 21.87 -0.49 20.44
N LYS A 272 20.89 0.11 21.10
CA LYS A 272 20.77 0.10 22.58
C LYS A 272 20.07 -1.14 23.13
N GLY A 273 19.59 -2.03 22.27
CA GLY A 273 18.97 -3.30 22.68
C GLY A 273 17.45 -3.23 22.91
N GLU A 274 16.81 -2.07 22.75
CA GLU A 274 15.35 -1.93 22.73
C GLU A 274 14.89 -0.56 22.18
N GLY A 275 13.58 -0.41 21.98
CA GLY A 275 12.95 0.86 21.61
C GLY A 275 12.93 1.08 20.10
N THR A 276 13.08 2.35 19.70
CA THR A 276 13.21 2.73 18.29
C THR A 276 14.35 3.73 18.08
N MET A 277 14.92 3.76 16.88
CA MET A 277 15.95 4.72 16.49
C MET A 277 15.83 5.04 15.01
N ASN A 278 15.81 6.33 14.65
CA ASN A 278 15.87 6.72 13.25
C ASN A 278 17.32 6.70 12.74
N ILE A 279 17.51 6.16 11.55
CA ILE A 279 18.76 6.22 10.80
C ILE A 279 18.49 6.68 9.37
N THR A 280 19.50 7.24 8.73
CA THR A 280 19.41 7.68 7.33
C THR A 280 20.49 6.99 6.51
N ILE A 281 20.14 6.50 5.31
CA ILE A 281 21.07 5.99 4.31
C ILE A 281 21.26 7.08 3.23
N PRO A 282 22.35 7.87 3.26
CA PRO A 282 22.50 9.04 2.39
C PRO A 282 22.70 8.69 0.91
N SER A 283 23.13 7.46 0.62
CA SER A 283 23.35 6.95 -0.74
C SER A 283 22.06 6.63 -1.50
N LYS A 284 20.91 6.66 -0.82
CA LYS A 284 19.58 6.39 -1.39
C LYS A 284 18.68 7.59 -1.14
N ARG A 285 17.83 7.95 -2.10
CA ARG A 285 16.84 9.04 -1.95
C ARG A 285 15.67 8.85 -2.90
N ILE A 286 14.50 9.36 -2.52
CA ILE A 286 13.41 9.62 -3.46
C ILE A 286 13.59 11.05 -3.96
N GLN A 287 13.68 11.23 -5.26
CA GLN A 287 13.77 12.54 -5.90
C GLN A 287 12.54 12.74 -6.76
N GLU A 288 11.73 13.74 -6.42
CA GLU A 288 10.66 14.18 -7.30
C GLU A 288 11.28 14.80 -8.55
N VAL A 289 10.94 14.24 -9.70
CA VAL A 289 11.17 14.84 -11.01
C VAL A 289 9.84 15.43 -11.46
N SER A 290 9.82 16.74 -11.75
CA SER A 290 8.61 17.51 -12.11
C SER A 290 7.72 16.81 -13.15
N LYS A 291 6.44 17.23 -13.26
CA LYS A 291 5.44 16.87 -14.30
C LYS A 291 5.89 17.15 -15.75
N GLN A 292 7.06 16.70 -16.18
CA GLN A 292 7.31 16.42 -17.58
C GLN A 292 6.49 15.18 -17.85
N LEU A 293 5.24 15.38 -18.28
CA LEU A 293 4.40 14.30 -18.74
C LEU A 293 5.28 13.43 -19.64
N PRO A 294 5.49 12.13 -19.32
CA PRO A 294 6.00 11.22 -20.33
C PRO A 294 5.17 11.48 -21.59
N ARG A 295 5.78 11.57 -22.77
CA ARG A 295 4.97 11.81 -23.97
C ARG A 295 4.18 10.53 -24.21
N VAL A 296 2.96 10.49 -23.69
CA VAL A 296 2.04 9.38 -23.87
C VAL A 296 1.19 9.69 -25.09
N ALA A 297 1.16 8.75 -26.02
CA ALA A 297 0.21 8.70 -27.11
C ALA A 297 -0.67 7.46 -26.91
N TYR A 298 -1.92 7.54 -27.33
CA TYR A 298 -2.87 6.43 -27.20
C TYR A 298 -3.09 5.84 -28.58
N LEU A 299 -2.91 4.53 -28.73
CA LEU A 299 -3.31 3.82 -29.96
C LEU A 299 -4.78 3.43 -29.87
N ASP A 300 -5.17 2.91 -28.70
CA ASP A 300 -6.56 2.65 -28.30
C ASP A 300 -6.67 2.71 -26.77
N ASN A 301 -7.83 2.34 -26.23
CA ASN A 301 -8.09 2.39 -24.78
C ASN A 301 -7.22 1.44 -23.95
N ALA A 302 -6.82 0.31 -24.53
CA ALA A 302 -6.03 -0.72 -23.89
C ALA A 302 -4.53 -0.60 -24.18
N PHE A 303 -4.15 0.14 -25.23
CA PHE A 303 -2.77 0.25 -25.71
C PHE A 303 -2.26 1.69 -25.70
N HIS A 304 -1.40 2.00 -24.73
CA HIS A 304 -0.78 3.31 -24.57
C HIS A 304 0.69 3.23 -24.98
N LEU A 305 1.14 4.16 -25.82
CA LEU A 305 2.52 4.35 -26.23
C LEU A 305 3.16 5.42 -25.34
N ALA A 306 4.28 5.10 -24.70
CA ALA A 306 5.06 6.09 -23.95
C ALA A 306 6.41 6.35 -24.64
N TRP A 307 6.73 7.62 -24.91
CA TRP A 307 8.07 8.03 -25.32
C TRP A 307 8.98 7.94 -24.09
N LEU A 308 9.75 6.85 -24.06
CA LEU A 308 10.38 6.23 -22.88
C LEU A 308 9.37 5.47 -22.02
N PRO A 309 9.69 4.24 -21.58
CA PRO A 309 9.14 3.79 -20.32
C PRO A 309 9.42 4.88 -19.26
N PRO A 310 8.54 5.15 -18.29
CA PRO A 310 9.06 5.67 -17.03
C PRO A 310 10.20 4.74 -16.63
N ALA A 311 11.38 5.26 -16.27
CA ALA A 311 12.51 4.42 -15.91
C ALA A 311 12.03 3.37 -14.88
N GLY A 312 11.93 2.11 -15.29
CA GLY A 312 11.27 1.09 -14.47
C GLY A 312 9.95 0.51 -14.99
N LEU A 313 9.88 0.05 -16.25
CA LEU A 313 9.02 -1.09 -16.64
C LEU A 313 9.52 -2.40 -15.95
N THR A 314 9.91 -2.28 -14.68
CA THR A 314 10.74 -3.19 -13.91
C THR A 314 9.90 -3.72 -12.77
N LYS A 315 9.94 -5.03 -12.54
CA LYS A 315 9.54 -5.64 -11.27
C LYS A 315 10.24 -4.87 -10.15
N PRO A 316 9.54 -3.98 -9.41
CA PRO A 316 10.20 -3.17 -8.42
C PRO A 316 10.73 -4.11 -7.33
N ALA A 317 11.93 -3.83 -6.86
CA ALA A 317 12.57 -4.58 -5.80
C ALA A 317 12.98 -3.60 -4.72
N ASP A 318 13.11 -4.10 -3.49
CA ASP A 318 13.54 -3.30 -2.36
C ASP A 318 14.83 -2.53 -2.69
N PRO A 319 14.88 -1.20 -2.50
CA PRO A 319 16.04 -0.39 -2.88
C PRO A 319 17.31 -0.75 -2.09
N LEU A 320 17.19 -1.49 -1.00
CA LEU A 320 18.30 -2.02 -0.22
C LEU A 320 18.89 -3.31 -0.81
N ILE A 321 18.26 -3.91 -1.83
CA ILE A 321 18.88 -4.99 -2.62
C ILE A 321 19.98 -4.39 -3.50
N ARG A 322 21.19 -4.92 -3.34
CA ARG A 322 22.36 -4.52 -4.13
C ARG A 322 22.25 -5.16 -5.52
N ARG A 323 22.34 -4.34 -6.57
CA ARG A 323 22.22 -4.78 -7.97
C ARG A 323 23.50 -5.41 -8.51
N ASP A 324 24.61 -5.21 -7.82
CA ASP A 324 25.93 -5.76 -8.14
C ASP A 324 26.22 -7.07 -7.39
N GLU A 325 25.19 -7.66 -6.76
CA GLU A 325 25.28 -8.89 -5.97
C GLU A 325 26.19 -8.80 -4.72
N SER A 326 26.69 -7.61 -4.38
CA SER A 326 27.45 -7.39 -3.15
C SER A 326 26.58 -7.57 -1.90
N ALA A 327 27.23 -7.86 -0.78
CA ALA A 327 26.55 -7.92 0.51
C ALA A 327 25.81 -6.58 0.77
N PRO A 328 24.57 -6.61 1.29
CA PRO A 328 23.74 -5.42 1.52
C PRO A 328 24.18 -4.67 2.80
N VAL A 329 25.42 -4.19 2.79
CA VAL A 329 26.03 -3.38 3.84
C VAL A 329 25.90 -1.90 3.47
N TYR A 330 25.46 -1.10 4.43
CA TYR A 330 25.18 0.33 4.23
C TYR A 330 25.79 1.17 5.34
N GLU A 331 26.50 2.23 4.94
CA GLU A 331 26.79 3.35 5.83
C GLU A 331 25.51 4.12 6.14
N VAL A 332 25.34 4.46 7.42
CA VAL A 332 24.17 5.15 7.94
C VAL A 332 24.59 6.38 8.74
N GLN A 333 23.69 7.36 8.82
CA GLN A 333 23.80 8.49 9.75
C GLN A 333 22.77 8.31 10.87
N LEU A 334 23.20 8.42 12.11
CA LEU A 334 22.34 8.38 13.29
C LEU A 334 21.67 9.74 13.51
N GLY A 335 20.67 9.80 14.39
CA GLY A 335 19.93 11.03 14.67
C GLY A 335 20.77 12.21 15.21
N ASP A 336 21.97 11.95 15.74
CA ASP A 336 22.94 12.96 16.18
C ASP A 336 23.99 13.30 15.10
N GLY A 337 23.85 12.73 13.89
CA GLY A 337 24.77 12.91 12.76
C GLY A 337 26.00 12.01 12.80
N SER A 338 26.19 11.19 13.84
CA SER A 338 27.30 10.25 13.90
C SER A 338 27.16 9.14 12.84
N PRO A 339 28.28 8.62 12.30
CA PRO A 339 28.24 7.54 11.33
C PRO A 339 28.00 6.19 12.01
N GLY A 340 27.37 5.28 11.29
CA GLY A 340 27.23 3.88 11.64
C GLY A 340 27.24 2.98 10.41
N GLU A 341 27.15 1.68 10.64
CA GLU A 341 27.02 0.67 9.59
C GLU A 341 25.94 -0.34 9.97
N ILE A 342 25.21 -0.81 8.97
CA ILE A 342 24.25 -1.92 9.10
C ILE A 342 24.46 -2.93 7.98
N GLU A 343 24.07 -4.19 8.24
CA GLU A 343 23.99 -5.25 7.24
C GLU A 343 22.57 -5.83 7.22
N ILE A 344 21.95 -5.91 6.04
CA ILE A 344 20.63 -6.52 5.89
C ILE A 344 20.77 -8.05 5.84
N GLY A 345 20.11 -8.74 6.77
CA GLY A 345 20.13 -10.20 6.84
C GLY A 345 18.98 -10.85 6.08
N ALA A 346 17.79 -10.25 6.09
CA ALA A 346 16.63 -10.75 5.35
C ALA A 346 15.67 -9.61 4.95
N PHE A 347 15.05 -9.77 3.78
CA PHE A 347 14.00 -8.89 3.28
C PHE A 347 12.64 -9.50 3.63
N LEU A 348 11.85 -8.81 4.46
CA LEU A 348 10.60 -9.36 4.99
C LEU A 348 9.39 -8.88 4.21
N HIS A 349 9.39 -7.63 3.75
CA HIS A 349 8.28 -7.07 3.00
C HIS A 349 8.76 -5.95 2.09
N PHE A 350 8.19 -5.91 0.88
CA PHE A 350 8.34 -4.79 -0.03
C PHE A 350 7.05 -4.63 -0.84
N ASP A 351 6.41 -3.47 -0.75
CA ASP A 351 5.24 -3.14 -1.56
C ASP A 351 5.28 -1.67 -1.98
N VAL A 352 5.14 -1.43 -3.28
CA VAL A 352 5.03 -0.08 -3.85
C VAL A 352 3.58 0.30 -4.15
N ARG A 353 2.65 -0.65 -4.18
CA ARG A 353 1.29 -0.42 -4.66
C ARG A 353 0.49 0.36 -3.63
N LEU A 354 0.48 -0.10 -2.38
CA LEU A 354 -0.37 0.46 -1.33
C LEU A 354 -0.08 1.94 -1.03
N LEU A 355 1.14 2.40 -1.32
CA LEU A 355 1.55 3.79 -1.12
C LEU A 355 1.50 4.67 -2.39
N ASN A 356 1.08 4.10 -3.52
CA ASN A 356 1.00 4.76 -4.83
C ASN A 356 -0.35 4.52 -5.52
N GLY A 357 -1.45 4.59 -4.76
CA GLY A 357 -2.80 4.43 -5.30
C GLY A 357 -3.28 2.97 -5.43
N GLY A 358 -2.56 1.99 -4.92
CA GLY A 358 -3.09 0.63 -4.75
C GLY A 358 -4.00 0.53 -3.52
N VAL A 359 -5.05 -0.30 -3.61
CA VAL A 359 -5.80 -0.82 -2.45
C VAL A 359 -5.74 -2.34 -2.46
N PHE A 360 -5.72 -2.95 -1.28
CA PHE A 360 -5.91 -4.40 -1.17
C PHE A 360 -7.41 -4.66 -1.37
N LEU A 361 -7.77 -5.18 -2.54
CA LEU A 361 -9.08 -5.78 -2.74
C LEU A 361 -8.93 -7.25 -2.35
N PRO A 362 -9.53 -7.74 -1.24
CA PRO A 362 -9.74 -9.17 -1.12
C PRO A 362 -10.53 -9.57 -2.37
N ASN A 363 -10.05 -10.57 -3.11
CA ASN A 363 -10.82 -11.11 -4.22
C ASN A 363 -12.21 -11.45 -3.68
N GLU A 364 -13.25 -10.84 -4.25
CA GLU A 364 -14.60 -11.39 -4.08
C GLU A 364 -14.61 -12.71 -4.84
N ASP A 365 -14.94 -13.79 -4.14
CA ASP A 365 -15.14 -15.13 -4.70
C ASP A 365 -16.18 -15.15 -5.84
#